data_AF-A0A1F3M2L0-F1
#
_entry.id   AF-A0A1F3M2L0-F1
#
_cell.length_a   1.000
_cell.length_b   1.000
_cell.length_c   1.000
_cell.angle_alpha   90.00
_cell.angle_beta   90.00
_cell.angle_gamma   90.00
#
_symmetry.space_group_name_H-M   'P 1'
#
loop_
_entity.id
_entity.type
_entity.pdbx_description
1 polymer ?
#
loop_
_entity_poly.entity_id
_entity_poly.type
_entity_poly.pdbx_seq_one_letter_code
_entity_poly.pdbx_strand_id
1 'polypeptide(L)'
;MIIAIDFDGTLVEDKWPDIGPMIPEQFDRAKTLRSEGHQLILWTCREDSVQRKHLTEAVAFCSLMGLHFDAINENLPEHPYLHLGNSRKVYADKYIDDKAFKSL
;
A
#
# COMPACT_ATOMS: atom_id res chain seq x y z
N MET A 1 12.96 5.56 4.74
CA MET A 1 12.48 5.56 3.34
C MET A 1 10.97 5.62 3.36
N ILE A 2 10.38 6.22 2.34
CA ILE A 2 8.97 6.12 2.00
C ILE A 2 8.81 4.93 1.05
N ILE A 3 7.98 3.95 1.41
CA ILE A 3 7.77 2.72 0.63
C ILE A 3 6.29 2.63 0.28
N ALA A 4 5.97 2.60 -1.01
CA ALA A 4 4.64 2.32 -1.52
C ALA A 4 4.46 0.79 -1.67
N ILE A 5 3.40 0.24 -1.10
CA ILE A 5 3.11 -1.20 -1.15
C ILE A 5 1.72 -1.39 -1.75
N ASP A 6 1.64 -2.17 -2.83
CA ASP A 6 0.38 -2.60 -3.42
C ASP A 6 -0.39 -3.58 -2.52
N PHE A 7 -1.69 -3.73 -2.76
CA PHE A 7 -2.56 -4.60 -1.99
C PHE A 7 -2.84 -5.94 -2.68
N ASP A 8 -3.49 -5.93 -3.85
CA ASP A 8 -4.02 -7.12 -4.52
C ASP A 8 -2.95 -7.83 -5.34
N GLY A 9 -2.59 -9.05 -4.95
CA GLY A 9 -1.44 -9.78 -5.52
C GLY A 9 -0.14 -9.53 -4.75
N THR A 10 -0.10 -8.50 -3.90
CA THR A 10 1.09 -8.12 -3.13
C THR A 10 0.96 -8.46 -1.64
N LEU A 11 -0.02 -7.92 -0.93
CA LEU A 11 -0.26 -8.22 0.49
C LEU A 11 -1.23 -9.40 0.66
N VAL A 12 -2.20 -9.51 -0.23
CA VAL A 12 -3.18 -10.59 -0.30
C VAL A 12 -3.14 -11.24 -1.68
N GLU A 13 -3.66 -12.45 -1.83
CA GLU A 13 -3.89 -13.00 -3.17
C GLU A 13 -4.89 -12.13 -3.95
N ASP A 14 -4.66 -11.95 -5.26
CA ASP A 14 -5.60 -11.21 -6.11
C ASP A 14 -6.93 -11.98 -6.24
N LYS A 15 -7.97 -11.41 -5.63
CA LYS A 15 -9.35 -11.90 -5.63
C LYS A 15 -10.35 -10.76 -5.88
N TRP A 16 -9.92 -9.68 -6.53
CA TRP A 16 -10.79 -8.54 -6.82
C TRP A 16 -12.15 -9.00 -7.42
N PRO A 17 -13.31 -8.52 -6.90
CA PRO A 17 -13.49 -7.39 -5.99
C PRO A 17 -13.41 -7.70 -4.48
N ASP A 18 -13.21 -8.96 -4.11
CA ASP A 18 -13.13 -9.40 -2.71
C ASP A 18 -11.69 -9.34 -2.19
N ILE A 19 -11.50 -9.51 -0.88
CA ILE A 19 -10.18 -9.60 -0.27
C ILE A 19 -9.76 -11.07 -0.27
N GLY A 20 -8.64 -11.38 -0.92
CA GLY A 20 -8.08 -12.72 -0.92
C GLY A 20 -7.42 -13.10 0.41
N PRO A 21 -6.98 -14.36 0.55
CA PRO A 21 -6.15 -14.78 1.68
C PRO A 21 -4.91 -13.88 1.84
N MET A 22 -4.52 -13.60 3.08
CA MET A 22 -3.28 -12.88 3.35
C MET A 22 -2.07 -13.70 2.87
N ILE A 23 -1.05 -13.01 2.36
CA ILE A 23 0.27 -13.60 2.09
C ILE A 23 1.14 -13.34 3.32
N PRO A 24 1.34 -14.31 4.23
CA PRO A 24 1.90 -14.04 5.56
C PRO A 24 3.30 -13.42 5.51
N GLU A 25 4.15 -13.91 4.60
CA GLU A 25 5.51 -13.41 4.42
C GLU A 25 5.55 -11.92 4.07
N GLN A 26 4.60 -11.44 3.26
CA GLN A 26 4.55 -10.05 2.81
C GLN A 26 4.08 -9.13 3.95
N PHE A 27 3.14 -9.59 4.77
CA PHE A 27 2.73 -8.90 5.98
C PHE A 27 3.88 -8.80 7.00
N ASP A 28 4.59 -9.90 7.25
CA ASP A 28 5.74 -9.91 8.17
C ASP A 28 6.86 -9.00 7.69
N ARG A 29 7.12 -8.99 6.38
CA ARG A 29 8.08 -8.08 5.76
C ARG A 29 7.64 -6.62 5.90
N ALA A 30 6.38 -6.29 5.62
CA ALA A 30 5.87 -4.92 5.77
C ALA A 30 5.96 -4.43 7.23
N LYS A 31 5.60 -5.28 8.20
CA LYS A 31 5.76 -4.97 9.62
C LYS A 31 7.22 -4.77 10.03
N THR A 32 8.13 -5.59 9.49
CA THR A 32 9.57 -5.44 9.73
C THR A 32 10.07 -4.09 9.19
N LEU A 33 9.69 -3.72 7.96
CA LEU A 33 10.04 -2.42 7.37
C LEU A 33 9.56 -1.26 8.26
N ARG A 34 8.35 -1.33 8.83
CA ARG A 34 7.89 -0.34 9.82
C ARG A 34 8.76 -0.31 11.07
N SER A 35 9.10 -1.48 11.62
CA SER A 35 9.91 -1.58 12.83
C SER A 35 11.33 -1.02 12.65
N GLU A 36 11.84 -1.02 11.42
CA GLU A 36 13.11 -0.42 11.01
C GLU A 36 13.02 1.10 10.79
N GLY A 37 11.85 1.71 11.05
CA GLY A 37 11.61 3.16 10.92
C GLY A 37 11.31 3.61 9.49
N HIS A 38 10.88 2.73 8.60
CA HIS A 38 10.36 3.12 7.29
C HIS A 38 8.90 3.56 7.38
N GLN A 39 8.54 4.51 6.54
CA GLN A 39 7.17 4.95 6.36
C GLN A 39 6.54 4.17 5.20
N LEU A 40 5.33 3.68 5.40
CA LEU A 40 4.60 2.88 4.43
C LEU A 40 3.38 3.64 3.90
N ILE A 41 3.21 3.61 2.59
CA ILE A 41 2.00 4.06 1.90
C ILE A 41 1.28 2.84 1.35
N LEU A 42 0.01 2.65 1.69
CA LEU A 42 -0.83 1.70 0.95
C LEU A 42 -1.09 2.30 -0.42
N TRP A 43 -0.59 1.67 -1.48
CA TRP A 43 -0.67 2.19 -2.84
C TRP A 43 -1.45 1.21 -3.71
N THR A 44 -2.76 1.41 -3.79
CA THR A 44 -3.68 0.45 -4.41
C THR A 44 -4.65 1.14 -5.36
N CYS A 45 -5.10 0.42 -6.39
CA CYS A 45 -6.19 0.87 -7.25
C CYS A 45 -7.57 0.74 -6.60
N ARG A 46 -7.67 0.16 -5.39
CA ARG A 46 -8.93 0.12 -4.65
C ARG A 46 -9.38 1.54 -4.30
N GLU A 47 -10.65 1.80 -4.53
CA GLU A 47 -11.27 3.09 -4.25
C GLU A 47 -12.65 2.88 -3.63
N ASP A 48 -13.06 3.83 -2.80
CA ASP A 48 -14.39 3.82 -2.21
C ASP A 48 -15.42 4.37 -3.20
N SER A 49 -16.50 3.61 -3.40
CA SER A 49 -17.64 4.03 -4.20
C SER A 49 -18.87 4.30 -3.32
N VAL A 50 -19.99 4.62 -3.96
CA VAL A 50 -21.29 4.71 -3.28
C VAL A 50 -21.81 3.31 -2.92
N GLN A 51 -21.48 2.30 -3.73
CA GLN A 51 -22.00 0.95 -3.62
C GLN A 51 -21.21 0.09 -2.63
N ARG A 52 -19.88 0.27 -2.58
CA ARG A 52 -18.98 -0.50 -1.72
C ARG A 52 -17.72 0.29 -1.40
N LYS A 53 -17.22 0.09 -0.18
CA LYS A 53 -16.06 0.81 0.37
C LYS A 53 -14.80 -0.06 0.30
N HIS A 54 -14.35 -0.36 -0.92
CA HIS A 54 -13.25 -1.31 -1.15
C HIS A 54 -11.93 -0.87 -0.54
N LEU A 55 -11.63 0.43 -0.56
CA LEU A 55 -10.41 0.97 0.04
C LEU A 55 -10.50 0.88 1.57
N THR A 56 -11.62 1.31 2.14
CA THR A 56 -11.86 1.20 3.58
C THR A 56 -11.77 -0.26 4.06
N GLU A 57 -12.35 -1.21 3.32
CA GLU A 57 -12.26 -2.65 3.62
C GLU A 57 -10.80 -3.15 3.63
N ALA A 58 -9.99 -2.76 2.64
CA ALA A 58 -8.57 -3.13 2.56
C ALA A 58 -7.74 -2.55 3.71
N VAL A 59 -7.98 -1.28 4.07
CA VAL A 59 -7.34 -0.62 5.22
C VAL A 59 -7.72 -1.32 6.53
N ALA A 60 -9.00 -1.64 6.71
CA ALA A 60 -9.50 -2.33 7.90
C ALA A 60 -8.91 -3.74 8.02
N PHE A 61 -8.81 -4.48 6.90
CA PHE A 61 -8.19 -5.79 6.86
C PHE A 61 -6.73 -5.75 7.29
N CYS A 62 -5.94 -4.81 6.74
CA CYS A 62 -4.54 -4.64 7.14
C CYS A 62 -4.40 -4.31 8.63
N SER A 63 -5.23 -3.40 9.13
CA SER A 63 -5.25 -2.99 10.54
C SER A 63 -5.57 -4.17 11.47
N LEU A 64 -6.56 -5.02 11.13
CA LEU A 64 -6.90 -6.22 11.88
C LEU A 64 -5.74 -7.22 11.95
N MET A 65 -4.93 -7.29 10.89
CA MET A 65 -3.71 -8.10 10.83
C MET A 65 -2.49 -7.43 11.50
N GLY A 66 -2.67 -6.24 12.11
CA GLY A 66 -1.61 -5.50 12.79
C GLY A 66 -0.63 -4.77 11.85
N LEU A 67 -1.05 -4.48 10.62
CA LEU A 67 -0.29 -3.65 9.67
C LEU A 67 -1.00 -2.31 9.48
N HIS A 68 -0.28 -1.23 9.78
CA HIS A 68 -0.78 0.14 9.62
C HIS A 68 0.07 0.90 8.60
N PHE A 69 -0.51 1.92 7.97
CA PHE A 69 0.17 2.75 6.97
C PHE A 69 0.19 4.20 7.45
N ASP A 70 1.21 4.93 7.02
CA ASP A 70 1.39 6.35 7.33
C ASP A 70 0.54 7.22 6.39
N ALA A 71 0.26 6.73 5.18
CA ALA A 71 -0.71 7.30 4.25
C ALA A 71 -1.37 6.22 3.39
N ILE A 72 -2.53 6.55 2.80
CA ILE A 72 -3.30 5.68 1.91
C ILE A 72 -3.48 6.43 0.59
N ASN A 73 -2.91 5.93 -0.51
CA ASN A 73 -2.96 6.55 -1.85
C ASN A 73 -2.55 8.05 -1.90
N GLU A 74 -1.84 8.54 -0.89
CA GLU A 74 -1.45 9.94 -0.75
C GLU A 74 0.04 10.10 -0.46
N ASN A 75 0.61 11.24 -0.89
CA ASN A 75 1.97 11.62 -0.55
C ASN A 75 2.09 11.97 0.94
N LEU A 76 3.20 11.56 1.54
CA LEU A 76 3.57 11.96 2.90
C LEU A 76 4.15 13.38 2.92
N PRO A 77 3.95 14.19 3.97
CA PRO A 77 4.45 15.57 4.05
C PRO A 77 5.97 15.69 3.90
N GLU A 78 6.71 14.63 4.24
CA GLU A 78 8.17 14.60 4.17
C GLU A 78 8.71 14.35 2.75
N HIS A 79 7.84 14.19 1.74
CA HIS A 79 8.28 13.94 0.37
C HIS A 79 9.00 15.17 -0.24
N PRO A 80 10.11 14.97 -1.00
CA PRO A 80 11.00 16.05 -1.44
C PRO A 80 10.37 17.01 -2.46
N TYR A 81 9.24 16.63 -3.06
CA TYR A 81 8.58 17.38 -4.13
C TYR A 81 7.34 18.15 -3.67
N LEU A 82 7.13 18.32 -2.36
CA LEU A 82 5.95 19.01 -1.81
C LEU A 82 5.72 20.41 -2.41
N HIS A 83 6.81 21.11 -2.75
CA HIS A 83 6.78 22.43 -3.39
C HIS A 83 6.16 22.44 -4.80
N LEU A 84 6.06 21.29 -5.47
CA LEU A 84 5.42 21.15 -6.79
C LEU A 84 3.93 20.81 -6.69
N GLY A 85 3.40 20.65 -5.47
CA GLY A 85 2.05 20.18 -5.22
C GLY A 85 1.93 18.65 -5.15
N ASN A 86 0.70 18.17 -4.98
CA ASN A 86 0.42 16.74 -4.84
C ASN A 86 0.21 16.10 -6.22
N SER A 87 1.16 15.28 -6.67
CA SER A 87 1.04 14.55 -7.93
C SER A 87 0.06 13.38 -7.82
N ARG A 88 -0.59 13.01 -8.94
CA ARG A 88 -1.50 11.84 -8.99
C ARG A 88 -0.81 10.53 -8.61
N LYS A 89 0.45 10.36 -9.00
CA LYS A 89 1.31 9.25 -8.54
C LYS A 89 1.98 9.68 -7.24
N VAL A 90 1.86 8.88 -6.19
CA VAL A 90 2.60 9.11 -4.94
C VAL A 90 4.11 8.96 -5.18
N TYR A 91 4.90 9.74 -4.47
CA TYR A 91 6.33 9.58 -4.38
C TYR A 91 6.66 8.49 -3.35
N ALA A 92 7.59 7.61 -3.70
CA ALA A 92 8.18 6.64 -2.81
C ALA A 92 9.61 6.35 -3.26
N ASP A 93 10.49 6.04 -2.30
CA ASP A 93 11.84 5.54 -2.55
C ASP A 93 11.81 4.14 -3.18
N LYS A 94 10.80 3.34 -2.81
CA LYS A 94 10.57 1.98 -3.33
C LYS A 94 9.08 1.73 -3.54
N TYR A 95 8.78 0.95 -4.58
CA TYR A 95 7.45 0.42 -4.88
C TYR A 95 7.53 -1.11 -4.79
N ILE A 96 6.67 -1.72 -3.99
CA ILE A 96 6.51 -3.16 -3.87
C ILE A 96 5.17 -3.50 -4.51
N ASP A 97 5.21 -4.22 -5.63
CA ASP A 97 4.06 -4.42 -6.50
C ASP A 97 4.24 -5.74 -7.29
N ASP A 98 3.20 -6.56 -7.35
CA ASP A 98 3.19 -7.86 -8.02
C ASP A 98 3.34 -7.74 -9.55
N LYS A 99 2.89 -6.61 -10.11
CA LYS A 99 2.94 -6.27 -11.54
C LYS A 99 4.23 -5.54 -11.93
N ALA A 100 5.18 -5.39 -11.00
CA ALA A 100 6.50 -4.88 -11.34
C ALA A 100 7.22 -5.81 -12.34
N PHE A 101 7.68 -5.22 -13.45
CA PHE A 101 8.40 -5.94 -14.49
C PHE A 101 9.76 -6.46 -13.99
N LYS A 102 10.06 -7.75 -14.20
CA LYS A 102 11.26 -8.41 -13.62
C LYS A 102 12.41 -8.57 -14.61
N SER A 103 12.15 -8.90 -15.88
CA SER A 103 13.17 -9.10 -16.90
C SER A 103 12.56 -9.08 -18.31
N LEU A 104 13.31 -8.56 -19.29
CA LEU A 104 13.04 -8.76 -20.73
C LEU A 104 13.39 -10.18 -21.16
#